data_AF-D3EFG2-F1
#
_entry.id   AF-D3EFG2-F1
#
_cell.length_a   1.000
_cell.length_b   1.000
_cell.length_c   1.000
_cell.angle_alpha   90.00
_cell.angle_beta   90.00
_cell.angle_gamma   90.00
#
_symmetry.space_group_name_H-M   'P 1'
#
loop_
_entity.id
_entity.type
_entity.pdbx_description
1 polymer ?
#
loop_
_entity_poly.entity_id
_entity_poly.type
_entity_poly.pdbx_seq_one_letter_code
_entity_poly.pdbx_strand_id
1 'polypeptide(L)'
;MALLRQHKKTEEVMSSLIHGNEENMSYREVARRLGIRNKTQVEVWVKWHQEGRAIEQEAFHKGRPKTKLPRFEEEIAYLKAETAYLKKLYPNLHGE
;
A
#
# COMPACT_ATOMS: atom_id res chain seq x y z
N MET A 1 14.47 6.07 6.90
CA MET A 1 13.96 6.77 8.11
C MET A 1 12.49 7.23 7.96
N ALA A 2 11.60 6.48 7.31
CA ALA A 2 10.20 6.90 7.08
C ALA A 2 9.17 6.14 7.94
N LEU A 3 9.55 5.01 8.53
CA LEU A 3 8.61 4.10 9.20
C LEU A 3 8.29 4.50 10.65
N LEU A 4 9.23 5.13 11.36
CA LEU A 4 9.03 5.50 12.78
C LEU A 4 8.07 6.66 13.01
N ARG A 5 7.82 7.49 11.99
CA ARG A 5 6.89 8.64 12.09
C ARG A 5 5.43 8.23 11.96
N GLN A 6 5.15 7.08 11.35
CA GLN A 6 3.78 6.62 11.07
C GLN A 6 3.15 5.93 12.29
N HIS A 7 3.92 5.13 13.05
CA HIS A 7 3.44 4.45 14.26
C HIS A 7 3.22 5.39 15.45
N LYS A 8 4.03 6.45 15.61
CA LYS A 8 3.81 7.42 16.70
C LYS A 8 2.49 8.16 16.56
N LYS A 9 2.09 8.46 15.31
CA LYS A 9 0.88 9.23 15.03
C LYS A 9 -0.40 8.43 15.30
N THR A 10 -0.39 7.10 15.24
CA THR A 10 -1.56 6.27 15.54
C THR A 10 -1.82 6.13 17.04
N GLU A 11 -0.77 5.95 17.85
CA GLU A 11 -0.89 5.84 19.32
C GLU A 11 -1.39 7.15 19.96
N GLU A 12 -0.82 8.30 19.55
CA GLU A 12 -1.23 9.62 20.04
C GLU A 12 -2.69 9.94 19.70
N VAL A 13 -3.11 9.55 18.49
CA VAL A 13 -4.50 9.66 18.03
C VAL A 13 -5.42 8.80 18.88
N MET A 14 -5.07 7.54 19.15
CA MET A 14 -5.88 6.63 19.96
C MET A 14 -6.02 7.12 21.40
N SER A 15 -4.92 7.58 22.01
CA SER A 15 -4.95 8.14 23.37
C SER A 15 -5.86 9.37 23.47
N SER A 16 -5.80 10.28 22.49
CA SER A 16 -6.70 11.44 22.43
C SER A 16 -8.16 11.07 22.13
N LEU A 17 -8.40 10.01 21.36
CA LEU A 17 -9.73 9.49 21.06
C LEU A 17 -10.41 8.86 22.28
N ILE A 18 -9.64 8.16 23.11
CA ILE A 18 -10.11 7.55 24.36
C ILE A 18 -10.43 8.67 25.37
N HIS A 19 -9.51 9.60 25.62
CA HIS A 19 -9.77 10.76 26.49
C HIS A 19 -10.89 11.66 25.95
N GLY A 20 -11.01 11.82 24.63
CA GLY A 20 -12.04 12.64 24.02
C GLY A 20 -13.46 12.08 24.15
N ASN A 21 -13.61 10.76 24.24
CA ASN A 21 -14.89 10.14 24.60
C ASN A 21 -15.25 10.40 26.08
N GLU A 22 -14.25 10.44 26.98
CA GLU A 22 -14.48 10.79 28.39
C GLU A 22 -14.90 12.26 28.56
N GLU A 23 -14.40 13.16 27.71
CA GLU A 23 -14.77 14.58 27.70
C GLU A 23 -16.04 14.92 26.88
N ASN A 24 -16.78 13.92 26.36
CA ASN A 24 -17.95 14.13 25.47
C ASN A 24 -17.64 15.04 24.25
N MET A 25 -16.40 15.01 23.74
CA MET A 25 -16.01 15.86 22.62
C MET A 25 -16.54 15.33 21.28
N SER A 26 -16.90 16.25 20.39
CA SER A 26 -17.33 15.88 19.04
C SER A 26 -16.16 15.32 18.23
N TYR A 27 -16.40 14.29 17.40
CA TYR A 27 -15.41 13.76 16.44
C TYR A 27 -14.80 14.85 15.55
N ARG A 28 -15.53 15.93 15.29
CA ARG A 28 -15.04 17.08 14.51
C ARG A 28 -13.98 17.88 15.25
N GLU A 29 -14.11 18.04 16.57
CA GLU A 29 -13.15 18.74 17.41
C GLU A 29 -11.88 17.93 17.60
N VAL A 30 -12.05 16.61 17.80
CA VAL A 30 -10.94 15.65 17.83
C VAL A 30 -10.15 15.71 16.52
N ALA A 31 -10.83 15.68 15.37
CA ALA A 31 -10.17 15.82 14.06
C ALA A 31 -9.41 17.14 13.93
N ARG A 32 -9.98 18.26 14.41
CA ARG A 32 -9.34 19.58 14.36
C ARG A 32 -8.09 19.64 15.23
N ARG A 33 -8.13 19.12 16.47
CA ARG A 33 -6.97 19.08 17.38
C ARG A 33 -5.83 18.23 16.81
N LEU A 34 -6.16 17.13 16.12
CA LEU A 34 -5.19 16.21 15.51
C LEU A 34 -4.71 16.65 14.11
N GLY A 35 -5.24 17.75 13.58
CA GLY A 35 -4.93 18.23 12.23
C GLY A 35 -5.39 17.27 11.12
N ILE A 36 -6.43 16.48 11.39
CA ILE A 36 -7.03 15.54 10.44
C ILE A 36 -8.06 16.28 9.61
N ARG A 37 -7.94 16.20 8.29
CA ARG A 37 -8.82 16.92 7.35
C ARG A 37 -10.26 16.39 7.38
N ASN A 38 -10.44 15.09 7.56
CA ASN A 38 -11.74 14.43 7.49
C ASN A 38 -12.12 13.78 8.83
N LYS A 39 -13.25 14.18 9.40
CA LYS A 39 -13.78 13.59 10.64
C LYS A 39 -14.12 12.10 10.50
N THR A 40 -14.48 11.64 9.31
CA THR A 40 -14.84 10.22 9.08
C THR A 40 -13.65 9.30 9.31
N GLN A 41 -12.42 9.80 9.15
CA GLN A 41 -11.22 9.05 9.48
C GLN A 41 -11.12 8.78 10.99
N VAL A 42 -11.51 9.74 11.81
CA VAL A 42 -11.61 9.58 13.28
C VAL A 42 -12.70 8.57 13.61
N GLU A 43 -13.89 8.69 13.01
CA GLU A 43 -15.03 7.76 13.23
C GLU A 43 -14.66 6.30 12.89
N VAL A 44 -13.96 6.06 11.77
CA VAL A 44 -13.49 4.72 11.37
C VAL A 44 -12.46 4.16 12.36
N TRP A 45 -11.55 5.00 12.86
CA TRP A 45 -10.56 4.58 13.84
C TRP A 45 -11.17 4.23 15.20
N VAL A 46 -12.18 4.97 15.68
CA VAL A 46 -12.98 4.57 16.87
C VAL A 46 -13.51 3.17 16.68
N LYS A 47 -14.15 2.93 15.53
CA LYS A 47 -14.83 1.67 15.23
C LYS A 47 -13.85 0.51 15.19
N TRP A 48 -12.71 0.67 14.52
CA TRP A 48 -11.66 -0.36 14.48
C TRP A 48 -11.10 -0.66 15.87
N HIS A 49 -10.89 0.36 16.70
CA HIS A 49 -10.44 0.17 18.07
C HIS A 49 -11.48 -0.59 18.92
N GLN A 50 -12.76 -0.24 18.83
CA GLN A 50 -13.85 -0.96 19.50
C GLN A 50 -13.96 -2.42 19.03
N GLU A 51 -13.69 -2.68 17.76
CA GLU A 51 -13.67 -4.02 17.18
C GLU A 51 -12.36 -4.79 17.46
N GLY A 52 -11.39 -4.19 18.16
CA GLY A 52 -10.08 -4.80 18.44
C GLY A 52 -9.22 -5.01 17.19
N ARG A 53 -9.53 -4.32 16.10
CA ARG A 53 -8.75 -4.39 14.85
C ARG A 53 -7.61 -3.39 14.90
N ALA A 54 -6.46 -3.79 14.36
CA ALA A 54 -5.37 -2.87 14.10
C ALA A 54 -5.80 -1.81 13.09
N ILE A 55 -5.39 -0.55 13.32
CA ILE A 55 -5.58 0.54 12.37
C ILE A 55 -4.60 0.32 11.21
N GLU A 56 -4.95 -0.54 10.27
CA GLU A 56 -4.27 -0.57 8.98
C GLU A 56 -4.72 0.66 8.20
N GLN A 57 -3.76 1.49 7.79
CA GLN A 57 -4.02 2.46 6.73
C GLN A 57 -4.29 1.64 5.47
N GLU A 58 -5.57 1.34 5.20
CA GLU A 58 -5.97 0.81 3.90
C GLU A 58 -5.42 1.80 2.87
N ALA A 59 -4.40 1.36 2.12
CA ALA A 59 -3.90 2.13 1.01
C ALA A 59 -5.08 2.34 0.07
N PHE A 60 -5.59 3.57 0.05
CA PHE A 60 -6.82 4.01 -0.64
C PHE A 60 -6.83 3.74 -2.16
N HIS A 61 -5.77 3.12 -2.68
CA HIS A 61 -5.58 2.83 -4.09
C HIS A 61 -5.04 1.41 -4.27
N LYS A 62 -5.85 0.38 -3.98
CA LYS A 62 -5.76 -0.86 -4.76
C LYS A 62 -6.26 -0.53 -6.17
N GLY A 63 -5.39 0.06 -6.98
CA GLY A 63 -5.64 0.23 -8.41
C GLY A 63 -5.92 -1.12 -9.08
N ARG A 64 -6.38 -1.11 -10.33
CA ARG A 64 -6.60 -2.33 -11.11
C ARG A 64 -5.34 -3.20 -11.05
N PRO A 65 -5.45 -4.49 -10.64
CA PRO A 65 -4.32 -5.40 -10.68
C PRO A 65 -3.70 -5.35 -12.09
N LYS A 66 -2.37 -5.15 -12.19
CA LYS A 66 -1.68 -5.21 -13.48
C LYS A 66 -2.04 -6.56 -14.10
N THR A 67 -2.70 -6.54 -15.25
CA THR A 67 -2.90 -7.76 -16.05
C THR A 67 -1.51 -8.27 -16.39
N LYS A 68 -1.17 -9.48 -15.92
CA LYS A 68 -0.01 -10.20 -16.46
C LYS A 68 -0.28 -10.36 -17.95
N LEU A 69 0.62 -9.89 -18.80
CA LEU A 69 0.44 -9.92 -20.26
C LEU A 69 1.13 -11.19 -20.77
N PRO A 70 0.42 -12.34 -20.90
CA PRO A 70 1.01 -13.59 -21.38
C PRO A 70 1.67 -13.41 -22.77
N ARG A 71 1.12 -12.50 -23.58
CA ARG A 71 1.64 -12.15 -24.92
C ARG A 71 3.12 -11.74 -24.93
N PHE A 72 3.57 -10.95 -23.95
CA PHE A 72 4.98 -10.51 -23.92
C PHE A 72 5.91 -11.61 -23.43
N GLU A 73 5.45 -12.46 -22.51
CA GLU A 73 6.23 -13.61 -22.02
C GLU A 73 6.43 -14.64 -23.15
N GLU A 74 5.39 -14.90 -23.94
CA GLU A 74 5.44 -15.74 -25.14
C GLU A 74 6.38 -15.17 -26.22
N GLU A 75 6.32 -13.85 -26.47
CA GLU A 75 7.20 -13.18 -27.43
C GLU A 75 8.68 -13.24 -27.02
N ILE A 76 8.98 -13.04 -25.73
CA ILE A 76 10.34 -13.19 -25.19
C ILE A 76 10.82 -14.64 -25.30
N ALA A 77 9.95 -15.62 -25.03
CA ALA A 77 10.29 -17.03 -25.13
C ALA A 77 10.59 -17.44 -26.57
N TYR A 78 9.77 -16.98 -27.53
CA TYR A 78 9.98 -17.22 -28.96
C TYR A 78 11.30 -16.62 -29.45
N LEU A 79 11.57 -15.35 -29.13
CA LEU A 79 12.82 -14.68 -29.52
C LEU A 79 14.06 -15.36 -28.91
N LYS A 80 13.98 -15.82 -27.66
CA LYS A 80 15.07 -16.59 -27.04
C LYS A 80 15.30 -17.93 -27.72
N ALA A 81 14.23 -18.64 -28.09
CA ALA A 81 14.34 -19.90 -28.81
C ALA A 81 15.01 -19.70 -30.18
N GLU A 82 14.61 -18.67 -30.92
CA GLU A 82 15.19 -18.34 -32.23
C GLU A 82 16.68 -17.99 -32.12
N THR A 83 17.06 -17.13 -31.16
CA THR A 83 18.48 -16.81 -30.96
C THR A 83 19.31 -18.03 -30.55
N ALA A 84 18.76 -18.94 -29.74
CA ALA A 84 19.44 -20.17 -29.36
C ALA A 84 19.61 -21.13 -30.56
N TYR A 85 18.60 -21.20 -31.42
CA TYR A 85 18.65 -21.97 -32.67
C TYR A 85 19.71 -21.43 -33.62
N LEU A 86 19.72 -20.11 -33.85
CA LEU A 86 20.71 -19.46 -34.72
C LEU A 86 22.14 -19.60 -34.17
N LYS A 87 22.34 -19.47 -32.85
CA LYS A 87 23.62 -19.73 -32.18
C LYS A 87 24.13 -21.15 -32.41
N LYS A 88 23.22 -22.14 -32.43
CA LYS A 88 23.55 -23.55 -32.68
C LYS A 88 23.93 -23.81 -34.14
N LEU A 89 23.27 -23.14 -35.10
CA LEU A 89 23.57 -23.28 -36.52
C LEU A 89 24.86 -22.57 -36.95
N TYR A 90 25.18 -21.45 -36.33
CA TYR A 90 26.30 -20.60 -36.71
C TYR A 90 27.25 -20.34 -35.53
N PRO A 91 27.92 -21.38 -35.00
CA PRO A 91 28.87 -21.21 -33.91
C PRO A 91 30.05 -20.30 -34.29
N ASN A 92 30.37 -20.23 -35.58
CA ASN A 92 31.50 -19.46 -36.12
C ASN A 92 31.17 -17.98 -36.42
N LEU A 93 29.89 -17.59 -36.36
CA LEU A 93 29.43 -16.23 -36.68
C LEU A 93 29.36 -15.33 -35.44
N HIS A 94 29.32 -15.93 -34.25
CA HIS A 94 29.51 -15.24 -32.98
C HIS A 94 31.01 -15.09 -32.70
N GLY A 95 31.68 -14.27 -33.51
CA GLY A 95 33.04 -13.81 -33.22
C GLY A 95 33.06 -12.95 -31.95
N GLU A 96 34.12 -13.10 -31.16
CA GLU A 96 34.50 -12.14 -30.10
C GLU A 96 34.84 -10.76 -30.68
#